data_AF-P04252-F1
#
_entry.id   AF-P04252-F1
#
_cell.length_a   1.000
_cell.length_b   1.000
_cell.length_c   1.000
_cell.angle_alpha   90.00
_cell.angle_beta   90.00
_cell.angle_gamma   90.00
#
_symmetry.space_group_name_H-M   'P 1'
#
loop_
_entity.id
_entity.type
_entity.pdbx_description
1 polymer ?
#
loop_
_entity_poly.entity_id
_entity_poly.type
_entity_poly.pdbx_seq_one_letter_code
_entity_poly.pdbx_strand_id
1 'polypeptide(L)'
;MLDQQTINIIKATVPVLKEHGVTITTTFYKNLFAKHPEVRPLFDMGRQESLEQPKALAMTVLAAAQNIENLPAILPAVKKIAVKHCQAGVAAAHYPIVGQELLGAIKEVLGDAATDDILDAWGKAYGVIADVFIQVEADLYAQAVE
;
A
#
# COMPACT_ATOMS: atom_id res chain seq x y z
N MET A 1 -14.28 5.42 9.53
CA MET A 1 -13.50 5.04 10.73
C MET A 1 -13.56 3.54 10.87
N LEU A 2 -12.44 2.86 11.14
CA LEU A 2 -12.42 1.41 11.32
C LEU A 2 -13.04 1.03 12.67
N ASP A 3 -13.72 -0.11 12.72
CA ASP A 3 -14.19 -0.67 13.98
C ASP A 3 -13.01 -1.26 14.80
N GLN A 4 -13.22 -1.41 16.12
CA GLN A 4 -12.17 -1.86 17.02
C GLN A 4 -11.69 -3.29 16.73
N GLN A 5 -12.57 -4.17 16.22
CA GLN A 5 -12.21 -5.54 15.87
C GLN A 5 -11.23 -5.55 14.69
N THR A 6 -11.53 -4.77 13.64
CA THR A 6 -10.63 -4.56 12.50
C THR A 6 -9.27 -4.04 12.98
N ILE A 7 -9.24 -3.01 13.84
CA ILE A 7 -7.98 -2.47 14.39
C ILE A 7 -7.19 -3.53 15.17
N ASN A 8 -7.87 -4.35 15.98
CA ASN A 8 -7.23 -5.41 16.74
C ASN A 8 -6.60 -6.47 15.83
N ILE A 9 -7.30 -6.88 14.77
CA ILE A 9 -6.78 -7.83 13.76
C ILE A 9 -5.53 -7.26 13.08
N ILE A 10 -5.57 -6.00 12.65
CA ILE A 10 -4.41 -5.34 12.04
C ILE A 10 -3.23 -5.34 13.00
N LYS A 11 -3.41 -4.86 14.24
CA LYS A 11 -2.33 -4.82 15.24
C LYS A 11 -1.75 -6.19 15.55
N ALA A 12 -2.59 -7.23 15.63
CA ALA A 12 -2.15 -8.59 15.91
C ALA A 12 -1.39 -9.22 14.74
N THR A 13 -1.71 -8.86 13.50
CA THR A 13 -1.13 -9.48 12.30
C THR A 13 0.05 -8.70 11.71
N VAL A 14 0.21 -7.41 12.03
CA VAL A 14 1.37 -6.60 11.62
C VAL A 14 2.72 -7.31 11.89
N PRO A 15 2.99 -7.88 13.08
CA PRO A 15 4.27 -8.53 13.34
C PRO A 15 4.55 -9.70 12.38
N VAL A 16 3.54 -10.51 12.09
CA VAL A 16 3.64 -11.64 11.15
C VAL A 16 3.88 -11.13 9.73
N LEU A 17 3.16 -10.09 9.29
CA LEU A 17 3.39 -9.51 7.96
C LEU A 17 4.78 -8.88 7.83
N LYS A 18 5.34 -8.34 8.92
CA LYS A 18 6.71 -7.81 8.93
C LYS A 18 7.75 -8.90 8.78
N GLU A 19 7.57 -10.05 9.44
CA GLU A 19 8.45 -11.21 9.32
C GLU A 19 8.51 -11.71 7.86
N HIS A 20 7.36 -11.73 7.19
CA HIS A 20 7.24 -12.11 5.78
C HIS A 20 7.36 -10.93 4.80
N GLY A 21 7.74 -9.74 5.28
CA GLY A 21 7.60 -8.49 4.52
C GLY A 21 8.36 -8.49 3.19
N VAL A 22 9.57 -9.07 3.15
CA VAL A 22 10.37 -9.20 1.93
C VAL A 22 9.70 -10.14 0.92
N THR A 23 9.18 -11.28 1.37
CA THR A 23 8.50 -12.25 0.51
C THR A 23 7.19 -11.69 -0.02
N ILE A 24 6.36 -11.09 0.84
CA ILE A 24 5.10 -10.43 0.45
C ILE A 24 5.36 -9.36 -0.61
N THR A 25 6.38 -8.52 -0.37
CA THR A 25 6.78 -7.48 -1.32
C THR A 25 7.19 -8.08 -2.66
N THR A 26 8.03 -9.12 -2.65
CA THR A 26 8.55 -9.72 -3.87
C THR A 26 7.41 -10.32 -4.70
N THR A 27 6.50 -11.05 -4.04
CA THR A 27 5.30 -11.61 -4.65
C THR A 27 4.37 -10.52 -5.18
N PHE A 28 4.14 -9.45 -4.41
CA PHE A 28 3.33 -8.31 -4.82
C PHE A 28 3.82 -7.68 -6.12
N TYR A 29 5.10 -7.32 -6.23
CA TYR A 29 5.60 -6.68 -7.44
C TYR A 29 5.67 -7.61 -8.64
N LYS A 30 6.01 -8.89 -8.41
CA LYS A 30 5.94 -9.92 -9.45
C LYS A 30 4.52 -10.01 -10.04
N ASN A 31 3.51 -10.09 -9.17
CA ASN A 31 2.12 -10.24 -9.58
C ASN A 31 1.57 -8.95 -10.22
N LEU A 32 1.85 -7.80 -9.59
CA LEU A 32 1.48 -6.47 -10.10
C LEU A 32 1.99 -6.27 -11.52
N PHE A 33 3.27 -6.51 -11.78
CA PHE A 33 3.84 -6.26 -13.11
C PHE A 33 3.55 -7.32 -14.14
N ALA A 34 3.13 -8.52 -13.72
CA ALA A 34 2.66 -9.56 -14.62
C ALA A 34 1.23 -9.28 -15.10
N LYS A 35 0.34 -8.84 -14.19
CA LYS A 35 -1.07 -8.64 -14.48
C LYS A 35 -1.41 -7.21 -14.93
N HIS A 36 -0.64 -6.23 -14.47
CA HIS A 36 -0.84 -4.81 -14.71
C HIS A 36 0.43 -4.18 -15.30
N PRO A 37 0.89 -4.59 -16.50
CA PRO A 37 2.07 -4.01 -17.11
C PRO A 37 1.96 -2.49 -17.33
N GLU A 38 0.73 -1.94 -17.42
CA GLU A 38 0.43 -0.52 -17.55
C GLU A 38 0.88 0.32 -16.35
N VAL A 39 1.00 -0.26 -15.15
CA VAL A 39 1.46 0.49 -13.98
C VAL A 39 2.99 0.57 -13.91
N ARG A 40 3.72 -0.25 -14.65
CA ARG A 40 5.21 -0.30 -14.60
C ARG A 40 5.87 1.07 -14.77
N PRO A 41 5.45 1.94 -15.71
CA PRO A 41 6.07 3.26 -15.89
C PRO A 41 5.92 4.20 -14.69
N LEU A 42 4.94 3.95 -13.81
CA LEU A 42 4.73 4.73 -12.58
C LEU A 42 5.78 4.40 -11.52
N PHE A 43 6.46 3.26 -11.67
CA PHE A 43 7.55 2.87 -10.79
C PHE A 43 8.87 3.24 -11.46
N ASP A 44 9.82 3.72 -10.64
CA ASP A 44 11.15 4.07 -11.12
C ASP A 44 11.94 2.82 -11.51
N MET A 45 11.80 2.41 -12.78
CA MET A 45 12.38 1.20 -13.35
C MET A 45 13.91 1.22 -13.35
N GLY A 46 14.55 2.40 -13.42
CA GLY A 46 16.01 2.54 -13.33
C GLY A 46 16.57 2.09 -11.98
N ARG A 47 15.70 1.97 -10.99
CA ARG A 47 16.00 1.47 -9.65
C ARG A 47 15.54 0.02 -9.41
N GLN A 48 14.85 -0.62 -10.38
CA GLN A 48 14.28 -1.97 -10.24
C GLN A 48 15.16 -3.12 -10.74
N GLU A 49 16.25 -2.86 -11.47
CA GLU A 49 17.25 -3.91 -11.76
C GLU A 49 17.80 -4.53 -10.45
N SER A 50 17.74 -3.77 -9.35
CA SER A 50 17.81 -4.30 -8.00
C SER A 50 16.40 -4.53 -7.45
N LEU A 51 16.04 -5.80 -7.22
CA LEU A 51 14.84 -6.21 -6.47
C LEU A 51 14.77 -5.66 -5.02
N GLU A 52 15.72 -4.80 -4.61
CA GLU A 52 15.77 -4.22 -3.27
C GLU A 52 14.80 -3.06 -3.03
N GLN A 53 14.34 -2.36 -4.08
CA GLN A 53 13.49 -1.19 -3.93
C GLN A 53 11.98 -1.38 -3.75
N PRO A 54 11.33 -2.46 -4.20
CA PRO A 54 9.92 -2.64 -3.93
C PRO A 54 9.56 -2.72 -2.43
N LYS A 55 10.54 -2.82 -1.51
CA LYS A 55 10.31 -2.74 -0.06
C LYS A 55 9.57 -1.47 0.37
N ALA A 56 9.72 -0.36 -0.35
CA ALA A 56 9.19 0.93 0.09
C ALA A 56 7.66 0.95 0.22
N LEU A 57 6.93 0.41 -0.76
CA LEU A 57 5.46 0.47 -0.74
C LEU A 57 4.88 -0.43 0.35
N ALA A 58 5.24 -1.71 0.36
CA ALA A 58 4.75 -2.65 1.36
C ALA A 58 5.11 -2.19 2.79
N MET A 59 6.35 -1.73 3.01
CA MET A 59 6.75 -1.20 4.31
C MET A 59 5.99 0.08 4.68
N THR A 60 5.65 0.94 3.72
CA THR A 60 4.83 2.13 3.97
C THR A 60 3.41 1.74 4.38
N VAL A 61 2.78 0.77 3.69
CA VAL A 61 1.45 0.28 4.07
C VAL A 61 1.49 -0.37 5.45
N LEU A 62 2.50 -1.20 5.76
CA LEU A 62 2.68 -1.79 7.08
C LEU A 62 2.89 -0.71 8.17
N ALA A 63 3.69 0.32 7.91
CA ALA A 63 3.92 1.41 8.85
C ALA A 63 2.66 2.27 9.06
N ALA A 64 1.88 2.52 8.00
CA ALA A 64 0.62 3.22 8.09
C ALA A 64 -0.43 2.41 8.86
N ALA A 65 -0.49 1.09 8.63
CA ALA A 65 -1.36 0.18 9.37
C ALA A 65 -1.04 0.14 10.87
N GLN A 66 0.24 0.29 11.26
CA GLN A 66 0.61 0.45 12.67
C GLN A 66 0.11 1.75 13.30
N ASN A 67 -0.05 2.80 12.49
CA ASN A 67 -0.54 4.11 12.92
C ASN A 67 -2.01 4.31 12.53
N ILE A 68 -2.78 3.25 12.29
CA ILE A 68 -4.14 3.34 11.74
C ILE A 68 -5.11 4.11 12.66
N GLU A 69 -4.83 4.14 13.97
CA GLU A 69 -5.58 4.93 14.95
C GLU A 69 -5.15 6.42 15.00
N ASN A 70 -4.00 6.76 14.42
CA ASN A 70 -3.46 8.12 14.40
C ASN A 70 -2.85 8.45 13.02
N LEU A 71 -3.66 8.33 11.98
CA LEU A 71 -3.27 8.71 10.62
C LEU A 71 -2.79 10.18 10.50
N PRO A 72 -3.33 11.15 11.27
CA PRO A 72 -2.79 12.51 11.27
C PRO A 72 -1.28 12.57 11.56
N ALA A 73 -0.73 11.67 12.39
CA ALA A 73 0.69 11.65 12.71
C ALA A 73 1.58 11.27 11.53
N ILE A 74 1.05 10.52 10.54
CA ILE A 74 1.82 10.14 9.34
C ILE A 74 1.58 11.09 8.16
N LEU A 75 0.66 12.06 8.27
CA LEU A 75 0.36 13.00 7.18
C LEU A 75 1.60 13.71 6.60
N PRO A 76 2.60 14.16 7.38
CA PRO A 76 3.81 14.75 6.80
C PRO A 76 4.57 13.78 5.88
N ALA A 77 4.63 12.49 6.25
CA ALA A 77 5.24 11.46 5.43
C ALA A 77 4.39 11.17 4.18
N VAL A 78 3.07 11.09 4.34
CA VAL A 78 2.12 10.92 3.23
C VAL A 78 2.28 12.05 2.21
N LYS A 79 2.29 13.32 2.63
CA LYS A 79 2.48 14.47 1.72
C LYS A 79 3.78 14.37 0.92
N LYS A 80 4.89 13.98 1.55
CA LYS A 80 6.18 13.81 0.88
C LYS A 80 6.14 12.70 -0.19
N ILE A 81 5.40 11.62 0.07
CA ILE A 81 5.25 10.52 -0.87
C ILE A 81 4.27 10.91 -1.99
N ALA A 82 3.15 11.56 -1.65
CA ALA A 82 2.14 12.05 -2.58
C ALA A 82 2.72 12.99 -3.66
N VAL A 83 3.66 13.87 -3.30
CA VAL A 83 4.37 14.70 -4.30
C VAL A 83 5.08 13.83 -5.35
N LYS A 84 5.74 12.75 -4.94
CA LYS A 84 6.41 11.82 -5.87
C LYS A 84 5.40 11.03 -6.70
N HIS A 85 4.28 10.64 -6.11
CA HIS A 85 3.19 9.98 -6.81
C HIS A 85 2.62 10.87 -7.91
N CYS A 86 2.34 12.15 -7.61
CA CYS A 86 1.89 13.12 -8.60
C CYS A 86 2.91 13.31 -9.73
N GLN A 87 4.20 13.41 -9.39
CA GLN A 87 5.28 13.51 -10.38
C GLN A 87 5.38 12.27 -11.29
N ALA A 88 5.07 11.08 -10.76
CA ALA A 88 5.04 9.83 -11.50
C ALA A 88 3.74 9.62 -12.29
N GLY A 89 2.72 10.48 -12.12
CA GLY A 89 1.42 10.34 -12.77
C GLY A 89 0.51 9.29 -12.12
N VAL A 90 0.69 9.02 -10.82
CA VAL A 90 -0.22 8.12 -10.09
C VAL A 90 -1.62 8.76 -10.01
N ALA A 91 -2.63 8.08 -10.53
CA ALA A 91 -4.03 8.44 -10.42
C ALA A 91 -4.77 7.58 -9.38
N ALA A 92 -5.92 8.07 -8.92
CA ALA A 92 -6.79 7.34 -8.00
C ALA A 92 -7.16 5.92 -8.49
N ALA A 93 -7.28 5.73 -9.80
CA ALA A 93 -7.57 4.43 -10.42
C ALA A 93 -6.48 3.36 -10.21
N HIS A 94 -5.24 3.75 -9.86
CA HIS A 94 -4.16 2.80 -9.59
C HIS A 94 -4.25 2.17 -8.18
N TYR A 95 -4.91 2.84 -7.21
CA TYR A 95 -5.02 2.33 -5.85
C TYR A 95 -5.78 1.01 -5.76
N PRO A 96 -6.95 0.83 -6.41
CA PRO A 96 -7.64 -0.47 -6.43
C PRO A 96 -6.75 -1.61 -6.96
N ILE A 97 -5.96 -1.35 -8.00
CA ILE A 97 -5.03 -2.32 -8.60
C ILE A 97 -3.96 -2.72 -7.59
N VAL A 98 -3.31 -1.73 -6.96
CA VAL A 98 -2.27 -1.94 -5.95
C VAL A 98 -2.84 -2.70 -4.75
N GLY A 99 -4.02 -2.32 -4.25
CA GLY A 99 -4.68 -2.97 -3.13
C GLY A 99 -4.99 -4.43 -3.40
N GLN A 100 -5.56 -4.73 -4.56
CA GLN A 100 -5.87 -6.11 -4.97
C GLN A 100 -4.62 -6.98 -4.99
N GLU A 101 -3.55 -6.53 -5.64
CA GLU A 101 -2.33 -7.32 -5.76
C GLU A 101 -1.58 -7.43 -4.43
N LEU A 102 -1.68 -6.42 -3.54
CA LEU A 102 -1.10 -6.47 -2.20
C LEU A 102 -1.80 -7.52 -1.33
N LEU A 103 -3.14 -7.50 -1.29
CA LEU A 103 -3.92 -8.50 -0.55
C LEU A 103 -3.73 -9.91 -1.14
N GLY A 104 -3.67 -10.01 -2.47
CA GLY A 104 -3.35 -11.25 -3.17
C GLY A 104 -1.98 -11.81 -2.77
N ALA A 105 -0.96 -10.94 -2.66
CA ALA A 105 0.37 -11.35 -2.21
C ALA A 105 0.40 -11.79 -0.75
N ILE A 106 -0.34 -11.11 0.14
CA ILE A 106 -0.49 -11.53 1.54
C ILE A 106 -1.12 -12.93 1.59
N LYS A 107 -2.18 -13.17 0.82
CA LYS A 107 -2.84 -14.48 0.75
C LYS A 107 -1.92 -15.56 0.19
N GLU A 108 -1.15 -15.26 -0.87
CA GLU A 108 -0.22 -16.22 -1.47
C GLU A 108 0.90 -16.62 -0.49
N VAL A 109 1.44 -15.67 0.26
CA VAL A 109 2.57 -15.93 1.17
C VAL A 109 2.14 -16.60 2.47
N LEU A 110 1.01 -16.18 3.06
CA LEU A 110 0.54 -16.74 4.32
C LEU A 110 -0.36 -17.99 4.15
N GLY A 111 -0.90 -18.21 2.94
CA GLY A 111 -1.79 -19.33 2.66
C GLY A 111 -3.01 -19.36 3.58
N ASP A 112 -3.18 -20.45 4.31
CA ASP A 112 -4.30 -20.65 5.24
C ASP A 112 -4.24 -19.71 6.45
N ALA A 113 -3.06 -19.19 6.80
CA ALA A 113 -2.92 -18.24 7.90
C ALA A 113 -3.50 -16.85 7.55
N ALA A 114 -3.66 -16.52 6.26
CA ALA A 114 -4.42 -15.36 5.82
C ALA A 114 -5.90 -15.72 5.70
N THR A 115 -6.58 -15.76 6.85
CA THR A 115 -8.03 -15.98 6.91
C THR A 115 -8.80 -14.83 6.27
N ASP A 116 -10.06 -15.07 5.91
CA ASP A 116 -10.93 -14.05 5.29
C ASP A 116 -11.07 -12.81 6.19
N ASP A 117 -11.24 -13.00 7.50
CA ASP A 117 -11.28 -11.90 8.48
C ASP A 117 -10.00 -11.04 8.47
N ILE A 118 -8.83 -11.67 8.28
CA ILE A 118 -7.56 -10.96 8.19
C ILE A 118 -7.48 -10.17 6.89
N LEU A 119 -7.81 -10.80 5.75
CA LEU A 119 -7.80 -10.14 4.45
C LEU A 119 -8.79 -8.96 4.40
N ASP A 120 -9.99 -9.13 4.96
CA ASP A 120 -11.00 -8.08 5.04
C ASP A 120 -10.54 -6.92 5.92
N ALA A 121 -9.94 -7.21 7.08
CA ALA A 121 -9.37 -6.18 7.94
C ALA A 121 -8.28 -5.39 7.22
N TRP A 122 -7.36 -6.07 6.54
CA TRP A 122 -6.30 -5.44 5.75
C TRP A 122 -6.83 -4.68 4.55
N GLY A 123 -7.88 -5.15 3.89
CA GLY A 123 -8.55 -4.44 2.81
C GLY A 123 -9.18 -3.13 3.28
N LYS A 124 -9.88 -3.15 4.43
CA LYS A 124 -10.41 -1.93 5.06
C LYS A 124 -9.29 -0.96 5.46
N ALA A 125 -8.22 -1.46 6.07
CA ALA A 125 -7.08 -0.63 6.45
C ALA A 125 -6.39 0.00 5.24
N TYR A 126 -6.17 -0.79 4.18
CA TYR A 126 -5.66 -0.31 2.91
C TYR A 126 -6.55 0.78 2.32
N GLY A 127 -7.87 0.56 2.28
CA GLY A 127 -8.83 1.54 1.76
C GLY A 127 -8.72 2.88 2.47
N VAL A 128 -8.70 2.88 3.81
CA VAL A 128 -8.53 4.12 4.59
C VAL A 128 -7.20 4.81 4.29
N ILE A 129 -6.10 4.06 4.16
CA ILE A 129 -4.79 4.63 3.81
C ILE A 129 -4.81 5.21 2.39
N ALA A 130 -5.36 4.47 1.43
CA ALA A 130 -5.50 4.87 0.03
C ALA A 130 -6.31 6.16 -0.09
N ASP A 131 -7.43 6.28 0.61
CA ASP A 131 -8.28 7.48 0.60
C ASP A 131 -7.53 8.73 1.06
N VAL A 132 -6.67 8.60 2.09
CA VAL A 132 -5.83 9.71 2.55
C VAL A 132 -4.84 10.13 1.47
N PHE A 133 -4.20 9.19 0.79
CA PHE A 133 -3.30 9.51 -0.32
C PHE A 133 -4.05 10.17 -1.48
N ILE A 134 -5.18 9.59 -1.91
CA ILE A 134 -5.99 10.09 -3.01
C ILE A 134 -6.43 11.54 -2.76
N GLN A 135 -6.88 11.86 -1.54
CA GLN A 135 -7.27 13.22 -1.19
C GLN A 135 -6.09 14.20 -1.27
N VAL A 136 -4.95 13.83 -0.69
CA VAL A 136 -3.74 14.68 -0.71
C VAL A 136 -3.23 14.88 -2.14
N GLU A 137 -3.26 13.84 -2.96
CA GLU A 137 -2.83 13.90 -4.37
C GLU A 137 -3.79 14.71 -5.23
N ALA A 138 -5.10 14.60 -5.00
CA ALA A 138 -6.10 15.44 -5.67
C ALA A 138 -5.84 16.94 -5.41
N ASP A 139 -5.54 17.31 -4.16
CA ASP A 139 -5.20 18.69 -3.80
C ASP A 139 -3.91 19.17 -4.48
N LEU A 140 -2.91 18.29 -4.61
CA LEU A 140 -1.64 18.59 -5.30
C LEU A 140 -1.83 18.74 -6.81
N TYR A 141 -2.63 17.88 -7.44
CA TYR A 141 -2.96 18.00 -8.85
C TYR A 141 -3.74 19.27 -9.15
N ALA A 142 -4.69 19.66 -8.28
CA ALA A 142 -5.43 20.91 -8.44
C ALA A 142 -4.51 22.14 -8.39
N GLN A 143 -3.55 22.16 -7.47
CA GLN A 143 -2.58 23.26 -7.34
C GLN A 143 -1.60 23.35 -8.51
N ALA A 144 -1.31 22.25 -9.21
CA ALA A 144 -0.39 22.24 -10.35
C ALA A 144 -1.02 22.80 -11.64
N VAL A 145 -2.35 22.98 -11.66
CA VAL A 145 -3.10 23.54 -12.80
C VAL A 145 -3.25 25.06 -12.68
N GLU A 146 -3.02 25.65 -11.50
CA GLU A 146 -3.01 27.11 -11.27
C GLU A 146 -1.68 27.76 -11.70
#